data_AF-A0A0X8G564-F1
#
_entry.id   AF-A0A0X8G564-F1
#
_cell.length_a   1.000
_cell.length_b   1.000
_cell.length_c   1.000
_cell.angle_alpha   90.00
_cell.angle_beta   90.00
_cell.angle_gamma   90.00
#
_symmetry.space_group_name_H-M   'P 1'
#
loop_
_entity.id
_entity.type
_entity.pdbx_description
1 polymer ?
#
loop_
_entity_poly.entity_id
_entity_poly.type
_entity_poly.pdbx_seq_one_letter_code
_entity_poly.pdbx_strand_id
1 'polypeptide(L)'
;MKKKQIKTYLKTGILLLGISLLLWNCEKSDLTETIDTNITKSLLAQKSVKLSDIPDVKDFLNLKVKNNLSSKTGTLNDAIFDIDNILEVIDTLGNINYTFRFTLPNSSLDTFYNLVVGKTPTGELKTPFVLKYTCDETSLDLYIDNKYNFSFFKGTISLHKYTDFFEQGYFSKTEATNCPPELDQNGDPIPCEIQPIDGSSTGGSGVDVGGTGNVSNDDGSTDGSSDSNSGGGTTSNCDWYIENVPTYPCPYANFETGCLYPTLIIDCTTQSQKTETDENCPPCDTNVDGGIGVNTLTIESIRTTLKNELTLNSSQISWIGNSENDKEVTDIYNFLQNNNIDGIYTSGAISFAESVIAASAEGSLISSFPFFKYPPNSNFTIQYPKLTEYLKNKLPNVADIPLIVNTINDITGVSTTQIKFDLQWNQGPTIQITQLDNYADNTDTNTVGAFDKGLPNTLLLDIDYVNGLENNINEQFQEDGLLFYLGVVLLHEYVHYADNSDGIDYPGEEGEIFEFRVYGENINTSTAQWLILNKYY
;
A
#
# COMPACT_ATOMS: atom_id res chain seq x y z
N MET A 1 -77.58 -48.32 0.46
CA MET A 1 -77.63 -46.84 0.53
C MET A 1 -76.77 -46.25 -0.60
N LYS A 2 -77.27 -45.34 -1.47
CA LYS A 2 -76.45 -44.81 -2.60
C LYS A 2 -76.53 -43.29 -2.91
N LYS A 3 -77.34 -42.48 -2.20
CA LYS A 3 -77.49 -41.02 -2.49
C LYS A 3 -76.66 -40.05 -1.63
N LYS A 4 -76.11 -40.47 -0.46
CA LYS A 4 -75.27 -39.58 0.38
C LYS A 4 -73.81 -39.48 -0.09
N GLN A 5 -73.17 -40.60 -0.45
CA GLN A 5 -71.74 -40.63 -0.84
C GLN A 5 -71.43 -39.79 -2.10
N ILE A 6 -72.34 -39.77 -3.09
CA ILE A 6 -72.16 -39.00 -4.34
C ILE A 6 -71.98 -37.50 -4.06
N LYS A 7 -72.67 -36.93 -3.06
CA LYS A 7 -72.52 -35.51 -2.69
C LYS A 7 -71.17 -35.18 -2.04
N THR A 8 -70.46 -36.16 -1.50
CA THR A 8 -69.10 -35.96 -0.97
C THR A 8 -68.09 -35.91 -2.12
N TYR A 9 -68.07 -36.95 -2.97
CA TYR A 9 -67.13 -37.04 -4.09
C TYR A 9 -67.29 -35.89 -5.10
N LEU A 10 -68.52 -35.40 -5.32
CA LEU A 10 -68.75 -34.25 -6.20
C LEU A 10 -68.06 -32.97 -5.67
N LYS A 11 -68.02 -32.75 -4.36
CA LYS A 11 -67.32 -31.59 -3.78
C LYS A 11 -65.80 -31.72 -3.89
N THR A 12 -65.24 -32.90 -3.62
CA THR A 12 -63.80 -33.13 -3.76
C THR A 12 -63.34 -33.05 -5.22
N GLY A 13 -64.14 -33.56 -6.16
CA GLY A 13 -63.86 -33.49 -7.59
C GLY A 13 -63.84 -32.07 -8.14
N ILE A 14 -64.79 -31.22 -7.73
CA ILE A 14 -64.82 -29.79 -8.11
C ILE A 14 -63.59 -29.05 -7.57
N LEU A 15 -63.15 -29.35 -6.34
CA LEU A 15 -61.96 -28.73 -5.75
C LEU A 15 -60.68 -29.08 -6.53
N LEU A 16 -60.52 -30.36 -6.92
CA LEU A 16 -59.36 -30.82 -7.69
C LEU A 16 -59.35 -30.28 -9.13
N LEU A 17 -60.52 -30.19 -9.78
CA LEU A 17 -60.65 -29.55 -11.10
C LEU A 17 -60.32 -28.05 -11.05
N GLY A 18 -60.76 -27.33 -10.01
CA GLY A 18 -60.44 -25.92 -9.83
C GLY A 18 -58.93 -25.65 -9.68
N ILE A 19 -58.24 -26.48 -8.88
CA ILE A 19 -56.78 -26.37 -8.72
C ILE A 19 -56.04 -26.71 -10.02
N SER A 20 -56.49 -27.73 -10.76
CA SER A 20 -55.86 -28.11 -12.04
C SER A 20 -56.03 -27.06 -13.15
N LEU A 21 -57.08 -26.24 -13.11
CA LEU A 21 -57.30 -25.13 -14.05
C LEU A 21 -56.43 -23.91 -13.74
N LEU A 22 -56.02 -23.71 -12.48
CA LEU A 22 -55.12 -22.63 -12.08
C LEU A 22 -53.64 -22.89 -12.41
N LEU A 23 -53.28 -24.12 -12.79
CA LEU A 23 -51.90 -24.53 -13.11
C LEU A 23 -51.59 -24.61 -14.60
N TRP A 24 -52.55 -24.29 -15.49
CA TRP A 24 -52.37 -24.36 -16.96
C TRP A 24 -52.66 -23.03 -17.70
N ASN A 25 -53.13 -21.98 -17.03
CA ASN A 25 -53.26 -20.64 -17.62
C ASN A 25 -51.97 -19.81 -17.47
N CYS A 26 -50.87 -20.31 -18.04
CA CYS A 26 -49.73 -19.48 -18.45
C CYS A 26 -49.74 -19.37 -19.98
N GLU A 27 -50.74 -18.67 -20.52
CA GLU A 27 -50.63 -18.15 -21.89
C GLU A 27 -49.51 -17.12 -21.91
N LYS A 28 -48.56 -17.29 -22.83
CA LYS A 28 -47.48 -16.34 -23.07
C LYS A 28 -48.06 -15.10 -23.73
N SER A 29 -48.35 -14.07 -22.94
CA SER A 29 -48.77 -12.77 -23.44
C SER A 29 -47.62 -12.11 -24.18
N ASP A 30 -47.62 -12.18 -25.52
CA ASP A 30 -46.74 -11.37 -26.36
C ASP A 30 -47.19 -9.90 -26.29
N LEU A 31 -46.81 -9.23 -25.20
CA LEU A 31 -46.85 -7.79 -25.07
C LEU A 31 -45.64 -7.22 -25.83
N THR A 32 -45.87 -6.74 -27.04
CA THR A 32 -44.95 -5.83 -27.72
C THR A 32 -45.03 -4.46 -27.06
N GLU A 33 -44.51 -4.36 -25.84
CA GLU A 33 -44.16 -3.07 -25.26
C GLU A 33 -42.93 -2.53 -26.01
N THR A 34 -43.02 -1.27 -26.43
CA THR A 34 -41.87 -0.53 -26.94
C THR A 34 -40.86 -0.41 -25.82
N ILE A 35 -39.67 -1.00 -25.99
CA ILE A 35 -38.58 -0.85 -25.02
C ILE A 35 -38.15 0.62 -25.02
N ASP A 36 -38.63 1.35 -24.02
CA ASP A 36 -38.12 2.66 -23.65
C ASP A 36 -36.70 2.47 -23.14
N THR A 37 -35.72 3.18 -23.71
CA THR A 37 -34.29 2.98 -23.43
C THR A 37 -33.86 3.64 -22.12
N ASN A 38 -34.50 3.23 -21.02
CA ASN A 38 -33.94 3.40 -19.68
C ASN A 38 -32.99 2.23 -19.43
N ILE A 39 -31.70 2.51 -19.34
CA ILE A 39 -30.67 1.49 -19.07
C ILE A 39 -30.88 1.00 -17.63
N THR A 40 -31.51 -0.17 -17.49
CA THR A 40 -31.59 -0.86 -16.20
C THR A 40 -30.17 -1.27 -15.81
N LYS A 41 -29.55 -0.47 -14.94
CA LYS A 41 -28.19 -0.59 -14.45
C LYS A 41 -27.81 -2.06 -14.23
N SER A 42 -26.76 -2.53 -14.91
CA SER A 42 -26.42 -3.95 -14.92
C SER A 42 -26.13 -4.44 -13.50
N LEU A 43 -26.79 -5.53 -13.09
CA LEU A 43 -26.50 -6.24 -11.84
C LEU A 43 -25.20 -7.02 -12.03
N LEU A 44 -24.09 -6.35 -11.77
CA LEU A 44 -22.74 -6.93 -11.77
C LEU A 44 -22.60 -7.94 -10.62
N ALA A 45 -21.84 -9.00 -10.87
CA ALA A 45 -21.47 -10.00 -9.87
C ALA A 45 -19.96 -10.28 -9.99
N GLN A 46 -19.28 -10.39 -8.86
CA GLN A 46 -17.82 -10.53 -8.81
C GLN A 46 -17.39 -11.78 -8.04
N LYS A 47 -16.27 -12.41 -8.43
CA LYS A 47 -15.62 -13.47 -7.65
C LYS A 47 -14.10 -13.47 -7.85
N SER A 48 -13.37 -14.04 -6.89
CA SER A 48 -11.95 -14.36 -7.06
C SER A 48 -11.80 -15.73 -7.74
N VAL A 49 -10.85 -15.86 -8.67
CA VAL A 49 -10.48 -17.10 -9.37
C VAL A 49 -8.97 -17.27 -9.45
N LYS A 50 -8.50 -18.49 -9.69
CA LYS A 50 -7.09 -18.78 -9.96
C LYS A 50 -6.85 -18.95 -11.46
N LEU A 51 -5.63 -18.72 -11.91
CA LEU A 51 -5.21 -18.96 -13.31
C LEU A 51 -5.41 -20.44 -13.72
N SER A 52 -5.40 -21.37 -12.77
CA SER A 52 -5.74 -22.78 -12.98
C SER A 52 -7.20 -23.02 -13.41
N ASP A 53 -8.09 -22.10 -13.06
CA ASP A 53 -9.53 -22.27 -13.17
C ASP A 53 -10.08 -21.66 -14.47
N ILE A 54 -9.26 -20.84 -15.14
CA ILE A 54 -9.53 -20.14 -16.41
C ILE A 54 -8.47 -20.47 -17.49
N PRO A 55 -8.32 -21.76 -17.87
CA PRO A 55 -7.24 -22.22 -18.73
C PRO A 55 -7.25 -21.61 -20.14
N ASP A 56 -8.42 -21.21 -20.65
CA ASP A 56 -8.56 -20.52 -21.93
C ASP A 56 -8.00 -19.09 -21.89
N VAL A 57 -8.22 -18.36 -20.79
CA VAL A 57 -7.59 -17.06 -20.54
C VAL A 57 -6.07 -17.21 -20.37
N LYS A 58 -5.63 -18.26 -19.65
CA LYS A 58 -4.20 -18.59 -19.51
C LYS A 58 -3.54 -18.82 -20.87
N ASP A 59 -4.11 -19.69 -21.70
CA ASP A 59 -3.52 -20.03 -23.00
C ASP A 59 -3.55 -18.83 -23.96
N PHE A 60 -4.60 -18.01 -23.92
CA PHE A 60 -4.68 -16.76 -24.69
C PHE A 60 -3.58 -15.75 -24.32
N LEU A 61 -3.28 -15.58 -23.02
CA LEU A 61 -2.17 -14.74 -22.56
C LEU A 61 -0.80 -15.31 -22.98
N ASN A 62 -0.58 -16.62 -22.81
CA ASN A 62 0.65 -17.29 -23.26
C ASN A 62 0.87 -17.26 -24.80
N LEU A 63 -0.19 -17.04 -25.59
CA LEU A 63 -0.10 -16.84 -27.04
C LEU A 63 0.16 -15.38 -27.39
N LYS A 64 -0.51 -14.43 -26.71
CA LYS A 64 -0.36 -12.99 -26.96
C LYS A 64 0.99 -12.43 -26.52
N VAL A 65 1.68 -13.09 -25.59
CA VAL A 65 2.89 -12.58 -24.94
C VAL A 65 3.97 -13.66 -24.86
N LYS A 66 5.24 -13.32 -25.11
CA LYS A 66 6.31 -14.31 -25.41
C LYS A 66 6.68 -15.28 -24.26
N ASN A 67 6.25 -15.05 -23.02
CA ASN A 67 6.66 -15.81 -21.84
C ASN A 67 5.49 -16.58 -21.20
N ASN A 68 5.79 -17.74 -20.60
CA ASN A 68 4.77 -18.62 -20.02
C ASN A 68 4.36 -18.16 -18.61
N LEU A 69 3.10 -17.76 -18.43
CA LEU A 69 2.46 -17.54 -17.13
C LEU A 69 2.23 -18.90 -16.43
N SER A 70 3.26 -19.44 -15.78
CA SER A 70 3.29 -20.83 -15.28
C SER A 70 4.01 -21.08 -13.94
N SER A 71 4.53 -20.04 -13.28
CA SER A 71 5.04 -20.07 -11.90
C SER A 71 4.05 -19.37 -10.95
N LYS A 72 4.10 -19.69 -9.64
CA LYS A 72 3.21 -19.08 -8.61
C LYS A 72 3.28 -17.56 -8.57
N THR A 73 4.48 -17.02 -8.79
CA THR A 73 4.74 -15.66 -9.24
C THR A 73 5.01 -15.74 -10.74
N GLY A 74 4.06 -15.33 -11.57
CA GLY A 74 4.25 -15.34 -13.01
C GLY A 74 5.15 -14.19 -13.42
N THR A 75 6.39 -14.45 -13.85
CA THR A 75 7.30 -13.41 -14.34
C THR A 75 7.20 -13.25 -15.86
N LEU A 76 7.03 -12.02 -16.31
CA LEU A 76 6.93 -11.69 -17.74
C LEU A 76 7.45 -10.29 -17.98
N ASN A 77 8.55 -10.15 -18.74
CA ASN A 77 9.26 -8.87 -18.90
C ASN A 77 9.45 -8.19 -17.53
N ASP A 78 9.92 -9.00 -16.57
CA ASP A 78 10.13 -8.70 -15.15
C ASP A 78 8.89 -8.29 -14.33
N ALA A 79 7.72 -8.11 -14.96
CA ALA A 79 6.44 -7.94 -14.28
C ALA A 79 6.03 -9.22 -13.53
N ILE A 80 5.56 -9.07 -12.29
CA ILE A 80 5.18 -10.15 -11.38
C ILE A 80 3.65 -10.18 -11.21
N PHE A 81 3.01 -11.26 -11.65
CA PHE A 81 1.55 -11.42 -11.61
C PHE A 81 1.06 -12.19 -10.37
N ASP A 82 0.00 -11.68 -9.71
CA ASP A 82 -0.79 -12.44 -8.73
C ASP A 82 -1.77 -13.35 -9.48
N ILE A 83 -1.34 -14.58 -9.76
CA ILE A 83 -2.12 -15.59 -10.51
C ILE A 83 -3.07 -16.41 -9.62
N ASP A 84 -3.05 -16.18 -8.31
CA ASP A 84 -3.84 -16.90 -7.31
C ASP A 84 -5.07 -16.09 -6.83
N ASN A 85 -5.12 -14.78 -7.12
CA ASN A 85 -6.18 -13.84 -6.73
C ASN A 85 -6.63 -12.95 -7.92
N ILE A 86 -7.21 -13.55 -8.97
CA ILE A 86 -7.69 -12.84 -10.16
C ILE A 86 -9.16 -12.47 -9.96
N LEU A 87 -9.53 -11.22 -10.21
CA LEU A 87 -10.93 -10.78 -10.09
C LEU A 87 -11.68 -11.03 -11.40
N GLU A 88 -12.70 -11.86 -11.35
CA GLU A 88 -13.68 -12.03 -12.41
C GLU A 88 -14.91 -11.18 -12.07
N VAL A 89 -15.31 -10.28 -12.98
CA VAL A 89 -16.59 -9.56 -12.93
C VAL A 89 -17.46 -10.02 -14.11
N ILE A 90 -18.71 -10.38 -13.84
CA ILE A 90 -19.73 -10.77 -14.84
C ILE A 90 -20.86 -9.74 -14.84
N ASP A 91 -21.35 -9.36 -16.02
CA ASP A 91 -22.54 -8.52 -16.19
C ASP A 91 -23.84 -9.29 -16.51
N THR A 92 -24.98 -8.60 -16.53
CA THR A 92 -26.30 -9.20 -16.84
C THR A 92 -26.45 -9.72 -18.27
N LEU A 93 -25.55 -9.37 -19.18
CA LEU A 93 -25.54 -9.81 -20.57
C LEU A 93 -24.63 -11.04 -20.78
N GLY A 94 -23.79 -11.35 -19.79
CA GLY A 94 -22.80 -12.43 -19.84
C GLY A 94 -21.42 -12.00 -20.34
N ASN A 95 -21.14 -10.69 -20.42
CA ASN A 95 -19.77 -10.20 -20.58
C ASN A 95 -19.00 -10.50 -19.28
N ILE A 96 -17.72 -10.86 -19.41
CA ILE A 96 -16.85 -11.18 -18.29
C ILE A 96 -15.52 -10.44 -18.44
N ASN A 97 -15.07 -9.73 -17.40
CA ASN A 97 -13.74 -9.14 -17.37
C ASN A 97 -12.89 -9.82 -16.29
N TYR A 98 -11.75 -10.38 -16.71
CA TYR A 98 -10.73 -10.97 -15.83
C TYR A 98 -9.64 -9.95 -15.56
N THR A 99 -9.40 -9.62 -14.29
CA THR A 99 -8.49 -8.55 -13.89
C THR A 99 -7.35 -9.09 -13.03
N PHE A 100 -6.16 -9.08 -13.62
CA PHE A 100 -4.92 -9.61 -13.07
C PHE A 100 -4.10 -8.47 -12.47
N ARG A 101 -3.92 -8.45 -11.15
CA ARG A 101 -2.96 -7.53 -10.52
C ARG A 101 -1.53 -7.95 -10.87
N PHE A 102 -0.70 -6.99 -11.22
CA PHE A 102 0.74 -7.18 -11.33
C PHE A 102 1.52 -5.98 -10.78
N THR A 103 2.81 -6.20 -10.48
CA THR A 103 3.77 -5.16 -10.14
C THR A 103 4.97 -5.24 -11.09
N LEU A 104 5.58 -4.10 -11.39
CA LEU A 104 6.89 -4.05 -12.06
C LEU A 104 7.99 -4.02 -10.99
N PRO A 105 9.24 -4.44 -11.29
CA PRO A 105 10.34 -4.24 -10.38
C PRO A 105 10.53 -2.76 -10.06
N ASN A 106 10.98 -2.45 -8.84
CA ASN A 106 11.24 -1.08 -8.39
C ASN A 106 10.00 -0.14 -8.45
N SER A 107 8.77 -0.67 -8.48
CA SER A 107 7.52 0.13 -8.40
C SER A 107 7.36 0.80 -7.03
N SER A 108 6.95 2.06 -7.03
CA SER A 108 6.56 2.83 -5.84
C SER A 108 5.24 2.32 -5.22
N LEU A 109 5.08 2.49 -3.90
CA LEU A 109 3.87 2.07 -3.16
C LEU A 109 2.58 2.81 -3.56
N ASP A 110 2.70 3.96 -4.23
CA ASP A 110 1.58 4.70 -4.81
C ASP A 110 0.95 4.02 -6.03
N THR A 111 1.67 3.12 -6.70
CA THR A 111 1.35 2.67 -8.05
C THR A 111 1.14 1.17 -8.14
N PHE A 112 0.01 0.75 -8.72
CA PHE A 112 -0.27 -0.65 -9.02
C PHE A 112 -0.92 -0.82 -10.40
N TYR A 113 -0.76 -2.01 -10.98
CA TYR A 113 -1.19 -2.29 -12.34
C TYR A 113 -2.20 -3.42 -12.39
N ASN A 114 -3.15 -3.30 -13.32
CA ASN A 114 -4.18 -4.31 -13.60
C ASN A 114 -4.18 -4.61 -15.10
N LEU A 115 -3.81 -5.83 -15.49
CA LEU A 115 -4.03 -6.34 -16.85
C LEU A 115 -5.46 -6.88 -16.92
N VAL A 116 -6.25 -6.36 -17.85
CA VAL A 116 -7.65 -6.73 -18.03
C VAL A 116 -7.81 -7.56 -19.30
N VAL A 117 -8.52 -8.70 -19.19
CA VAL A 117 -8.90 -9.55 -20.32
C VAL A 117 -10.42 -9.70 -20.35
N GLY A 118 -11.06 -9.02 -21.29
CA GLY A 118 -12.50 -9.15 -21.53
C GLY A 118 -12.87 -10.43 -22.29
N LYS A 119 -14.07 -10.92 -22.06
CA LYS A 119 -14.65 -12.12 -22.68
C LYS A 119 -16.13 -11.89 -22.97
N THR A 120 -16.55 -12.17 -24.20
CA THR A 120 -17.95 -11.99 -24.63
C THR A 120 -18.87 -13.12 -24.12
N PRO A 121 -20.21 -12.97 -24.20
CA PRO A 121 -21.15 -14.02 -23.83
C PRO A 121 -21.07 -15.27 -24.74
N THR A 122 -20.45 -15.15 -25.91
CA THR A 122 -20.14 -16.28 -26.82
C THR A 122 -18.82 -16.99 -26.47
N GLY A 123 -18.06 -16.47 -25.51
CA GLY A 123 -16.79 -17.02 -25.04
C GLY A 123 -15.55 -16.51 -25.78
N GLU A 124 -15.69 -15.49 -26.64
CA GLU A 124 -14.58 -14.89 -27.39
C GLU A 124 -13.76 -13.94 -26.50
N LEU A 125 -12.43 -14.09 -26.50
CA LEU A 125 -11.52 -13.29 -25.67
C LEU A 125 -11.07 -12.03 -26.42
N LYS A 126 -11.31 -10.86 -25.82
CA LYS A 126 -10.95 -9.54 -26.34
C LYS A 126 -9.44 -9.27 -26.22
N THR A 127 -8.93 -8.32 -26.99
CA THR A 127 -7.55 -7.83 -26.82
C THR A 127 -7.38 -7.24 -25.41
N PRO A 128 -6.33 -7.64 -24.65
CA PRO A 128 -6.08 -7.11 -23.32
C PRO A 128 -5.65 -5.64 -23.33
N PHE A 129 -5.84 -4.96 -22.21
CA PHE A 129 -5.33 -3.62 -21.93
C PHE A 129 -4.82 -3.55 -20.47
N VAL A 130 -4.03 -2.53 -20.15
CA VAL A 130 -3.52 -2.29 -18.80
C VAL A 130 -4.13 -1.01 -18.23
N LEU A 131 -4.54 -1.09 -16.97
CA LEU A 131 -4.86 0.08 -16.14
C LEU A 131 -3.70 0.28 -15.14
N LYS A 132 -3.01 1.41 -15.22
CA LYS A 132 -2.06 1.91 -14.20
C LYS A 132 -2.84 2.79 -13.25
N TYR A 133 -2.86 2.43 -11.97
CA TYR A 133 -3.43 3.24 -10.89
C TYR A 133 -2.27 3.91 -10.17
N THR A 134 -2.29 5.24 -10.03
CA THR A 134 -1.31 5.98 -9.22
C THR A 134 -2.06 6.84 -8.22
N CYS A 135 -1.78 6.61 -6.93
CA CYS A 135 -2.34 7.34 -5.79
C CYS A 135 -1.67 8.72 -5.67
N ASP A 136 -2.42 9.72 -5.23
CA ASP A 136 -1.85 11.02 -4.86
C ASP A 136 -0.98 10.87 -3.61
N GLU A 137 0.22 11.45 -3.62
CA GLU A 137 1.16 11.46 -2.48
C GLU A 137 0.46 11.88 -1.16
N THR A 138 -0.40 12.90 -1.23
CA THR A 138 -1.18 13.42 -0.08
C THR A 138 -2.26 12.47 0.46
N SER A 139 -2.57 11.38 -0.25
CA SER A 139 -3.55 10.35 0.14
C SER A 139 -2.92 8.98 0.36
N LEU A 140 -1.63 8.80 0.06
CA LEU A 140 -0.93 7.52 0.13
C LEU A 140 -0.93 6.93 1.55
N ASP A 141 -0.55 7.73 2.56
CA ASP A 141 -0.53 7.29 3.96
C ASP A 141 -1.91 6.81 4.42
N LEU A 142 -2.97 7.54 4.06
CA LEU A 142 -4.35 7.20 4.41
C LEU A 142 -4.80 5.88 3.74
N TYR A 143 -4.38 5.65 2.50
CA TYR A 143 -4.65 4.40 1.77
C TYR A 143 -3.88 3.22 2.35
N ILE A 144 -2.63 3.42 2.78
CA ILE A 144 -1.78 2.43 3.45
C ILE A 144 -2.32 2.06 4.84
N ASP A 145 -2.60 3.04 5.71
CA ASP A 145 -3.13 2.80 7.06
C ASP A 145 -4.51 2.13 7.04
N ASN A 146 -5.30 2.35 5.98
CA ASN A 146 -6.54 1.62 5.72
C ASN A 146 -6.32 0.32 4.91
N LYS A 147 -5.11 -0.25 4.97
CA LYS A 147 -4.75 -1.60 4.49
C LYS A 147 -4.99 -1.80 2.99
N TYR A 148 -4.71 -0.78 2.18
CA TYR A 148 -4.98 -0.72 0.75
C TYR A 148 -6.46 -0.89 0.36
N ASN A 149 -7.39 -0.56 1.27
CA ASN A 149 -8.80 -0.45 0.95
C ASN A 149 -9.04 0.70 -0.02
N PHE A 150 -9.50 0.38 -1.23
CA PHE A 150 -9.68 1.33 -2.32
C PHE A 150 -10.67 2.47 -2.01
N SER A 151 -11.54 2.36 -0.99
CA SER A 151 -12.39 3.49 -0.56
C SER A 151 -11.60 4.70 -0.03
N PHE A 152 -10.30 4.54 0.23
CA PHE A 152 -9.37 5.59 0.65
C PHE A 152 -8.40 6.01 -0.45
N PHE A 153 -8.43 5.36 -1.63
CA PHE A 153 -7.63 5.75 -2.78
C PHE A 153 -8.16 7.05 -3.40
N LYS A 154 -7.24 7.97 -3.69
CA LYS A 154 -7.45 9.16 -4.53
C LYS A 154 -6.25 9.30 -5.45
N GLY A 155 -6.46 9.67 -6.70
CA GLY A 155 -5.39 9.81 -7.69
C GLY A 155 -5.92 9.61 -9.10
N THR A 156 -5.19 8.83 -9.91
CA THR A 156 -5.52 8.65 -11.34
C THR A 156 -5.59 7.18 -11.75
N ILE A 157 -6.39 6.93 -12.79
CA ILE A 157 -6.36 5.71 -13.60
C ILE A 157 -5.87 6.11 -14.99
N SER A 158 -4.84 5.41 -15.48
CA SER A 158 -4.28 5.60 -16.82
C SER A 158 -4.48 4.33 -17.64
N LEU A 159 -5.07 4.47 -18.83
CA LEU A 159 -5.30 3.38 -19.79
C LEU A 159 -4.11 3.21 -20.71
N HIS A 160 -3.61 1.99 -20.86
CA HIS A 160 -2.48 1.65 -21.73
C HIS A 160 -2.79 0.43 -22.59
N LYS A 161 -2.13 0.30 -23.74
CA LYS A 161 -2.15 -0.94 -24.53
C LYS A 161 -1.35 -1.98 -23.76
N TYR A 162 -1.74 -3.26 -23.83
CA TYR A 162 -0.94 -4.32 -23.18
C TYR A 162 0.49 -4.41 -23.76
N THR A 163 0.69 -3.95 -24.99
CA THR A 163 1.99 -3.88 -25.67
C THR A 163 2.96 -2.89 -25.06
N ASP A 164 2.46 -1.94 -24.28
CA ASP A 164 3.27 -0.86 -23.71
C ASP A 164 4.17 -1.39 -22.57
N PHE A 165 3.78 -2.53 -21.99
CA PHE A 165 4.51 -3.27 -20.96
C PHE A 165 5.04 -4.63 -21.46
N PHE A 166 4.38 -5.25 -22.45
CA PHE A 166 4.55 -6.68 -22.73
C PHE A 166 4.86 -6.99 -24.21
N GLU A 167 5.98 -7.69 -24.46
CA GLU A 167 6.39 -8.07 -25.81
C GLU A 167 5.40 -9.02 -26.51
N GLN A 168 4.97 -8.63 -27.72
CA GLN A 168 4.02 -9.40 -28.52
C GLN A 168 4.54 -10.80 -28.89
N GLY A 169 3.76 -11.83 -28.55
CA GLY A 169 3.99 -13.22 -28.96
C GLY A 169 3.43 -13.58 -30.34
N TYR A 170 2.41 -12.86 -30.85
CA TYR A 170 1.57 -13.35 -31.95
C TYR A 170 1.50 -12.50 -33.24
N PHE A 171 1.81 -11.21 -33.20
CA PHE A 171 1.63 -10.30 -34.36
C PHE A 171 2.92 -9.77 -34.99
N SER A 172 4.04 -10.49 -34.87
CA SER A 172 4.96 -10.53 -36.02
C SER A 172 5.87 -11.75 -36.13
N LYS A 173 6.20 -12.10 -37.38
CA LYS A 173 7.34 -12.95 -37.78
C LYS A 173 8.28 -12.24 -38.77
N THR A 174 8.24 -10.91 -38.77
CA THR A 174 9.08 -10.03 -39.60
C THR A 174 9.55 -8.83 -38.77
N GLU A 175 10.82 -8.46 -38.86
CA GLU A 175 11.50 -7.47 -38.00
C GLU A 175 11.03 -6.00 -38.20
N ALA A 176 9.88 -5.79 -38.83
CA ALA A 176 9.32 -4.50 -39.23
C ALA A 176 7.96 -4.17 -38.58
N THR A 177 7.45 -5.02 -37.69
CA THR A 177 6.15 -4.87 -37.03
C THR A 177 6.24 -5.15 -35.53
N ASN A 178 7.04 -4.32 -34.84
CA ASN A 178 6.93 -4.12 -33.41
C ASN A 178 6.12 -2.84 -33.18
N CYS A 179 5.25 -2.85 -32.16
CA CYS A 179 4.63 -1.64 -31.63
C CYS A 179 5.39 -1.25 -30.36
N PRO A 180 6.47 -0.45 -30.45
CA PRO A 180 7.13 0.04 -29.25
C PRO A 180 6.17 0.97 -28.48
N PRO A 181 6.25 1.03 -27.14
CA PRO A 181 5.58 2.10 -26.40
C PRO A 181 6.12 3.46 -26.88
N GLU A 182 5.22 4.43 -27.02
CA GLU A 182 5.63 5.83 -26.99
C GLU A 182 6.01 6.15 -25.54
N LEU A 183 7.22 6.64 -25.31
CA LEU A 183 7.74 6.94 -23.97
C LEU A 183 7.76 8.44 -23.71
N ASP A 184 7.50 8.82 -22.46
CA ASP A 184 7.62 10.19 -21.99
C ASP A 184 9.09 10.60 -21.74
N GLN A 185 9.30 11.77 -21.12
CA GLN A 185 10.64 12.28 -20.80
C GLN A 185 11.37 11.48 -19.69
N ASN A 186 10.65 10.69 -18.90
CA ASN A 186 11.17 9.86 -17.81
C ASN A 186 11.46 8.42 -18.28
N GLY A 187 10.82 7.98 -19.36
CA GLY A 187 10.86 6.60 -19.86
C GLY A 187 9.60 5.78 -19.49
N ASP A 188 8.56 6.42 -18.95
CA ASP A 188 7.25 5.80 -18.72
C ASP A 188 6.46 5.71 -20.04
N PRO A 189 5.69 4.64 -20.30
CA PRO A 189 4.79 4.59 -21.45
C PRO A 189 3.67 5.63 -21.38
N ILE A 190 3.44 6.33 -22.48
CA ILE A 190 2.39 7.35 -22.61
C ILE A 190 1.00 6.66 -22.67
N PRO A 191 0.05 7.02 -21.81
CA PRO A 191 -1.28 6.41 -21.80
C PRO A 191 -2.20 6.88 -22.94
N CYS A 192 -3.11 5.98 -23.33
CA CYS A 192 -4.24 6.21 -24.22
C CYS A 192 -5.21 7.29 -23.73
N GLU A 193 -5.44 7.31 -22.41
CA GLU A 193 -6.36 8.18 -21.67
C GLU A 193 -5.96 8.18 -20.18
N ILE A 194 -6.15 9.31 -19.49
CA ILE A 194 -5.94 9.45 -18.03
C ILE A 194 -7.21 10.06 -17.45
N GLN A 195 -7.70 9.52 -16.34
CA GLN A 195 -8.84 10.06 -15.61
C GLN A 195 -8.54 10.15 -14.10
N PRO A 196 -8.91 11.25 -13.42
CA PRO A 196 -8.86 11.32 -11.97
C PRO A 196 -9.94 10.42 -11.37
N ILE A 197 -9.67 9.81 -10.22
CA ILE A 197 -10.64 8.95 -9.52
C ILE A 197 -10.59 9.14 -8.01
N ASP A 198 -11.75 9.06 -7.38
CA ASP A 198 -11.93 9.04 -5.94
C ASP A 198 -12.67 7.75 -5.55
N GLY A 199 -11.98 6.84 -4.87
CA GLY A 199 -12.54 5.53 -4.49
C GLY A 199 -13.66 5.61 -3.45
N SER A 200 -13.87 6.79 -2.82
CA SER A 200 -14.94 7.01 -1.83
C SER A 200 -16.34 7.23 -2.42
N SER A 201 -16.50 7.17 -3.75
CA SER A 201 -17.76 7.50 -4.44
C SER A 201 -18.91 6.54 -4.10
N THR A 202 -19.75 6.97 -3.14
CA THR A 202 -21.13 6.51 -3.04
C THR A 202 -21.98 7.38 -3.98
N GLY A 203 -22.49 6.78 -5.05
CA GLY A 203 -22.96 7.50 -6.23
C GLY A 203 -23.97 8.63 -5.94
N GLY A 204 -23.57 9.86 -6.22
CA GLY A 204 -24.44 11.02 -6.38
C GLY A 204 -24.31 11.54 -7.82
N SER A 205 -25.42 11.59 -8.55
CA SER A 205 -25.42 12.14 -9.91
C SER A 205 -24.93 13.59 -9.92
N GLY A 206 -24.07 13.94 -10.88
CA GLY A 206 -23.69 15.33 -11.14
C GLY A 206 -24.94 16.13 -11.51
N VAL A 207 -25.42 16.96 -10.58
CA VAL A 207 -26.55 17.86 -10.85
C VAL A 207 -26.00 19.09 -11.55
N ASP A 208 -26.14 19.09 -12.87
CA ASP A 208 -25.81 20.20 -13.74
C ASP A 208 -26.75 21.40 -13.45
N VAL A 209 -26.32 22.34 -12.60
CA VAL A 209 -27.10 23.56 -12.28
C VAL A 209 -26.84 24.65 -13.31
N GLY A 210 -27.16 24.35 -14.57
CA GLY A 210 -27.28 25.32 -15.66
C GLY A 210 -28.48 26.25 -15.46
N GLY A 211 -28.44 27.10 -14.41
CA GLY A 211 -29.56 27.94 -13.98
C GLY A 211 -29.19 29.42 -13.89
N THR A 212 -29.60 30.22 -14.87
CA THR A 212 -29.24 31.64 -14.99
C THR A 212 -29.76 32.49 -13.81
N GLY A 213 -28.85 33.06 -13.01
CA GLY A 213 -29.14 34.02 -11.94
C GLY A 213 -28.26 35.26 -12.05
N ASN A 214 -28.84 36.40 -12.45
CA ASN A 214 -28.09 37.63 -12.72
C ASN A 214 -27.88 38.49 -11.45
N VAL A 215 -26.65 38.59 -10.96
CA VAL A 215 -26.24 39.52 -9.89
C VAL A 215 -24.88 40.13 -10.27
N SER A 216 -24.73 41.44 -10.05
CA SER A 216 -23.51 42.22 -10.37
C SER A 216 -22.72 42.58 -9.10
N ASN A 217 -21.53 43.19 -9.31
CA ASN A 217 -20.49 43.60 -8.35
C ASN A 217 -19.43 42.49 -8.16
N ASP A 218 -18.18 42.55 -8.66
CA ASP A 218 -17.17 43.64 -8.88
C ASP A 218 -16.16 43.76 -7.72
N ASP A 219 -14.91 44.12 -8.05
CA ASP A 219 -13.62 43.86 -7.35
C ASP A 219 -13.24 42.36 -7.17
N GLY A 220 -12.02 41.89 -7.45
CA GLY A 220 -10.91 42.55 -8.18
C GLY A 220 -9.52 41.90 -7.98
N SER A 221 -8.83 41.55 -9.09
CA SER A 221 -7.40 41.14 -9.18
C SER A 221 -6.99 39.78 -8.54
N THR A 222 -6.00 39.02 -9.04
CA THR A 222 -5.14 39.16 -10.25
C THR A 222 -4.71 37.79 -10.80
N ASP A 223 -4.24 37.78 -12.04
CA ASP A 223 -3.86 36.61 -12.83
C ASP A 223 -2.75 35.71 -12.26
N GLY A 224 -2.81 34.43 -12.65
CA GLY A 224 -1.78 33.41 -12.41
C GLY A 224 -1.76 32.33 -13.49
N SER A 225 -1.96 32.70 -14.76
CA SER A 225 -2.01 31.74 -15.88
C SER A 225 -0.64 31.11 -16.15
N SER A 226 -0.61 29.78 -16.20
CA SER A 226 0.53 29.00 -16.71
C SER A 226 0.07 28.12 -17.88
N ASP A 227 0.17 28.65 -19.10
CA ASP A 227 -0.09 27.90 -20.32
C ASP A 227 0.91 26.74 -20.49
N SER A 228 0.39 25.51 -20.60
CA SER A 228 1.09 24.37 -21.21
C SER A 228 0.20 23.81 -22.33
N ASN A 229 0.78 23.64 -23.52
CA ASN A 229 0.02 23.59 -24.77
C ASN A 229 0.40 22.37 -25.62
N SER A 230 -0.61 21.79 -26.28
CA SER A 230 -0.52 20.86 -27.42
C SER A 230 -0.04 19.43 -27.15
N GLY A 231 -0.98 18.58 -26.71
CA GLY A 231 -1.09 17.18 -27.11
C GLY A 231 -2.45 16.97 -27.77
N GLY A 232 -2.49 16.64 -29.08
CA GLY A 232 -3.71 16.75 -29.90
C GLY A 232 -4.72 15.60 -29.77
N GLY A 233 -5.28 15.37 -28.58
CA GLY A 233 -6.33 14.35 -28.37
C GLY A 233 -7.75 14.89 -28.53
N THR A 234 -8.55 14.29 -29.43
CA THR A 234 -10.02 14.42 -29.34
C THR A 234 -10.51 13.64 -28.12
N THR A 235 -11.18 14.30 -27.19
CA THR A 235 -11.66 13.71 -25.94
C THR A 235 -12.67 12.61 -26.19
N SER A 236 -12.42 11.42 -25.62
CA SER A 236 -13.44 10.39 -25.42
C SER A 236 -14.48 10.94 -24.44
N ASN A 237 -15.76 11.02 -24.83
CA ASN A 237 -16.83 11.35 -23.88
C ASN A 237 -17.25 10.07 -23.11
N CYS A 238 -16.32 9.56 -22.31
CA CYS A 238 -16.50 8.41 -21.43
C CYS A 238 -16.45 8.87 -19.96
N ASP A 239 -17.49 8.54 -19.20
CA ASP A 239 -17.53 8.79 -17.75
C ASP A 239 -16.95 7.57 -17.01
N TRP A 240 -15.94 7.79 -16.18
CA TRP A 240 -15.24 6.74 -15.41
C TRP A 240 -15.62 6.84 -13.94
N TYR A 241 -16.16 5.78 -13.35
CA TYR A 241 -16.57 5.79 -11.94
C TYR A 241 -16.47 4.41 -11.26
N ILE A 242 -16.36 4.40 -9.93
CA ILE A 242 -16.27 3.19 -9.12
C ILE A 242 -17.64 2.83 -8.56
N GLU A 243 -18.03 1.56 -8.70
CA GLU A 243 -19.15 0.94 -8.02
C GLU A 243 -18.63 -0.08 -7.00
N ASN A 244 -19.27 -0.15 -5.82
CA ASN A 244 -18.96 -1.18 -4.82
C ASN A 244 -19.89 -2.39 -5.04
N VAL A 245 -19.38 -3.41 -5.73
CA VAL A 245 -20.15 -4.56 -6.25
C VAL A 245 -20.10 -5.74 -5.27
N PRO A 246 -21.21 -6.46 -5.04
CA PRO A 246 -21.21 -7.67 -4.21
C PRO A 246 -20.43 -8.83 -4.84
N THR A 247 -19.56 -9.44 -4.03
CA THR A 247 -18.90 -10.70 -4.38
C THR A 247 -19.75 -11.94 -4.07
N TYR A 248 -19.54 -13.02 -4.84
CA TYR A 248 -20.19 -14.31 -4.66
C TYR A 248 -19.18 -15.47 -4.64
N PRO A 249 -19.26 -16.41 -3.67
CA PRO A 249 -20.20 -16.45 -2.55
C PRO A 249 -19.78 -15.52 -1.40
N CYS A 250 -20.63 -14.56 -1.04
CA CYS A 250 -20.46 -13.78 0.19
C CYS A 250 -20.69 -14.68 1.42
N PRO A 251 -19.73 -14.83 2.35
CA PRO A 251 -19.92 -15.65 3.56
C PRO A 251 -20.86 -15.02 4.61
N TYR A 252 -21.20 -13.73 4.47
CA TYR A 252 -22.09 -13.01 5.38
C TYR A 252 -23.50 -12.86 4.80
N ALA A 253 -24.53 -13.15 5.59
CA ALA A 253 -25.92 -13.09 5.14
C ALA A 253 -26.46 -11.65 4.91
N ASN A 254 -25.68 -10.63 5.28
CA ASN A 254 -26.05 -9.22 5.17
C ASN A 254 -25.16 -8.54 4.12
N PHE A 255 -25.75 -8.14 3.00
CA PHE A 255 -25.05 -7.52 1.87
C PHE A 255 -24.52 -6.10 2.16
N GLU A 256 -24.94 -5.46 3.25
CA GLU A 256 -24.77 -4.02 3.50
C GLU A 256 -23.33 -3.59 3.83
N THR A 257 -22.45 -4.50 4.28
CA THR A 257 -21.09 -4.14 4.72
C THR A 257 -19.97 -5.17 4.48
N GLY A 258 -20.28 -6.45 4.22
CA GLY A 258 -19.29 -7.53 4.39
C GLY A 258 -18.54 -8.02 3.15
N CYS A 259 -18.98 -7.69 1.94
CA CYS A 259 -18.57 -8.39 0.70
C CYS A 259 -18.54 -7.49 -0.56
N LEU A 260 -18.48 -6.17 -0.38
CA LEU A 260 -18.44 -5.22 -1.49
C LEU A 260 -17.00 -4.97 -1.93
N TYR A 261 -16.76 -4.97 -3.24
CA TYR A 261 -15.45 -4.77 -3.84
C TYR A 261 -15.51 -3.70 -4.94
N PRO A 262 -14.44 -2.91 -5.13
CA PRO A 262 -14.40 -1.86 -6.14
C PRO A 262 -14.44 -2.46 -7.56
N THR A 263 -15.35 -1.94 -8.38
CA THR A 263 -15.49 -2.24 -9.81
C THR A 263 -15.57 -0.93 -10.57
N LEU A 264 -14.62 -0.72 -11.49
CA LEU A 264 -14.61 0.41 -12.41
C LEU A 264 -15.67 0.19 -13.52
N ILE A 265 -16.44 1.23 -13.78
CA ILE A 265 -17.34 1.35 -14.94
C ILE A 265 -16.79 2.46 -15.84
N ILE A 266 -16.89 2.25 -17.15
CA ILE A 266 -16.56 3.21 -18.19
C ILE A 266 -17.80 3.34 -19.08
N ASP A 267 -18.52 4.45 -19.01
CA ASP A 267 -19.75 4.68 -19.79
C ASP A 267 -19.50 5.71 -20.90
N CYS A 268 -19.38 5.25 -22.14
CA CYS A 268 -19.02 6.07 -23.30
C CYS A 268 -20.24 6.55 -24.09
N THR A 269 -20.67 7.79 -23.82
CA THR A 269 -21.86 8.43 -24.44
C THR A 269 -21.81 8.51 -25.98
N THR A 270 -20.62 8.48 -26.58
CA THR A 270 -20.42 8.32 -28.02
C THR A 270 -19.24 7.38 -28.33
N GLN A 271 -19.52 6.28 -29.02
CA GLN A 271 -18.52 5.29 -29.47
C GLN A 271 -17.64 5.83 -30.63
N SER A 272 -16.70 6.71 -30.32
CA SER A 272 -15.64 7.11 -31.25
C SER A 272 -14.52 6.07 -31.24
N GLN A 273 -14.63 5.04 -32.08
CA GLN A 273 -13.49 4.15 -32.33
C GLN A 273 -12.32 4.97 -32.87
N LYS A 274 -11.24 5.10 -32.08
CA LYS A 274 -9.92 5.54 -32.56
C LYS A 274 -9.37 4.45 -33.48
N THR A 275 -9.76 4.49 -34.75
CA THR A 275 -9.15 3.65 -35.79
C THR A 275 -7.73 4.14 -36.05
N GLU A 276 -6.76 3.64 -35.27
CA GLU A 276 -5.34 3.77 -35.59
C GLU A 276 -5.09 3.23 -37.00
N THR A 277 -4.35 3.98 -37.81
CA THR A 277 -4.16 3.70 -39.23
C THR A 277 -3.00 2.75 -39.53
N ASP A 278 -2.49 2.05 -38.52
CA ASP A 278 -1.44 1.05 -38.65
C ASP A 278 -2.03 -0.35 -38.38
N GLU A 279 -2.10 -1.19 -39.42
CA GLU A 279 -2.82 -2.47 -39.41
C GLU A 279 -2.25 -3.53 -38.43
N ASN A 280 -1.19 -3.20 -37.69
CA ASN A 280 -0.37 -4.14 -36.94
C ASN A 280 -0.37 -3.91 -35.41
N CYS A 281 -0.92 -2.77 -34.94
CA CYS A 281 -0.93 -2.42 -33.52
C CYS A 281 -2.32 -2.55 -32.88
N PRO A 282 -2.42 -2.98 -31.61
CA PRO A 282 -3.70 -2.99 -30.91
C PRO A 282 -4.17 -1.55 -30.66
N PRO A 283 -5.42 -1.20 -30.98
CA PRO A 283 -5.92 0.15 -30.75
C PRO A 283 -6.06 0.46 -29.25
N CYS A 284 -5.90 1.73 -28.90
CA CYS A 284 -6.41 2.29 -27.65
C CYS A 284 -7.95 2.32 -27.67
N ASP A 285 -8.60 1.18 -27.41
CA ASP A 285 -10.07 1.10 -27.33
C ASP A 285 -10.55 1.27 -25.88
N THR A 286 -11.37 2.28 -25.64
CA THR A 286 -12.04 2.57 -24.36
C THR A 286 -13.37 1.84 -24.21
N ASN A 287 -13.87 1.18 -25.26
CA ASN A 287 -15.16 0.49 -25.30
C ASN A 287 -15.12 -0.87 -24.59
N VAL A 288 -15.06 -0.84 -23.26
CA VAL A 288 -15.10 -2.02 -22.40
C VAL A 288 -16.55 -2.38 -22.06
N ASP A 289 -16.99 -3.57 -22.49
CA ASP A 289 -18.29 -4.11 -22.11
C ASP A 289 -18.24 -4.68 -20.68
N GLY A 290 -19.21 -4.31 -19.84
CA GLY A 290 -19.33 -4.77 -18.46
C GLY A 290 -18.35 -4.08 -17.49
N GLY A 291 -18.52 -4.33 -16.19
CA GLY A 291 -17.64 -3.76 -15.15
C GLY A 291 -16.25 -4.41 -15.12
N ILE A 292 -15.25 -3.67 -14.66
CA ILE A 292 -13.85 -4.11 -14.50
C ILE A 292 -13.52 -4.16 -13.00
N GLY A 293 -13.17 -5.32 -12.45
CA GLY A 293 -12.85 -5.43 -11.02
C GLY A 293 -11.52 -4.77 -10.68
N VAL A 294 -11.48 -3.79 -9.77
CA VAL A 294 -10.23 -3.12 -9.37
C VAL A 294 -9.44 -4.04 -8.45
N ASN A 295 -8.40 -4.68 -8.98
CA ASN A 295 -7.57 -5.65 -8.27
C ASN A 295 -6.45 -4.93 -7.52
N THR A 296 -6.81 -4.36 -6.36
CA THR A 296 -5.92 -3.72 -5.39
C THR A 296 -5.13 -4.77 -4.58
N LEU A 297 -4.06 -4.34 -3.92
CA LEU A 297 -3.43 -5.11 -2.83
C LEU A 297 -4.44 -5.30 -1.68
N THR A 298 -4.39 -6.46 -1.02
CA THR A 298 -5.22 -6.79 0.15
C THR A 298 -4.36 -7.34 1.27
N ILE A 299 -4.84 -7.22 2.52
CA ILE A 299 -4.17 -7.80 3.70
C ILE A 299 -3.98 -9.32 3.58
N GLU A 300 -4.84 -10.03 2.84
CA GLU A 300 -4.70 -11.47 2.59
C GLU A 300 -3.59 -11.78 1.57
N SER A 301 -3.43 -10.96 0.52
CA SER A 301 -2.30 -11.03 -0.41
C SER A 301 -0.99 -10.71 0.32
N ILE A 302 -0.94 -9.63 1.12
CA ILE A 302 0.19 -9.28 2.00
C ILE A 302 0.61 -10.46 2.87
N ARG A 303 -0.33 -11.00 3.66
CA ARG A 303 -0.09 -12.14 4.57
C ARG A 303 0.37 -13.39 3.84
N THR A 304 -0.01 -13.56 2.58
CA THR A 304 0.39 -14.69 1.74
C THR A 304 1.81 -14.51 1.22
N THR A 305 2.18 -13.32 0.74
CA THR A 305 3.56 -12.99 0.37
C THR A 305 4.50 -13.20 1.56
N LEU A 306 4.25 -12.59 2.72
CA LEU A 306 5.14 -12.72 3.89
C LEU A 306 5.35 -14.18 4.35
N LYS A 307 4.37 -15.07 4.13
CA LYS A 307 4.47 -16.51 4.49
C LYS A 307 5.15 -17.37 3.42
N ASN A 308 5.33 -16.86 2.20
CA ASN A 308 6.05 -17.53 1.12
C ASN A 308 7.51 -17.09 1.05
N GLU A 309 7.78 -15.80 1.28
CA GLU A 309 9.09 -15.18 1.08
C GLU A 309 10.02 -15.22 2.32
N LEU A 310 9.46 -15.47 3.52
CA LEU A 310 10.20 -15.44 4.80
C LEU A 310 10.22 -16.83 5.50
N THR A 311 11.29 -17.12 6.22
CA THR A 311 11.55 -18.40 6.90
C THR A 311 10.90 -18.44 8.28
N LEU A 312 9.57 -18.55 8.32
CA LEU A 312 8.79 -18.37 9.55
C LEU A 312 8.43 -19.67 10.28
N ASN A 313 8.46 -19.61 11.61
CA ASN A 313 7.99 -20.67 12.51
C ASN A 313 6.48 -20.56 12.81
N SER A 314 5.91 -21.54 13.53
CA SER A 314 4.48 -21.60 13.80
C SER A 314 3.89 -20.43 14.61
N SER A 315 4.62 -19.84 15.56
CA SER A 315 4.10 -18.67 16.30
C SER A 315 4.18 -17.41 15.45
N GLN A 316 5.24 -17.23 14.67
CA GLN A 316 5.38 -16.15 13.68
C GLN A 316 4.26 -16.20 12.62
N ILE A 317 3.98 -17.38 12.04
CA ILE A 317 2.88 -17.58 11.07
C ILE A 317 1.52 -17.27 11.71
N SER A 318 1.34 -17.62 12.99
CA SER A 318 0.12 -17.31 13.76
C SER A 318 0.00 -15.81 14.07
N TRP A 319 1.10 -15.13 14.34
CA TRP A 319 1.14 -13.68 14.58
C TRP A 319 0.72 -12.90 13.32
N ILE A 320 1.27 -13.24 12.14
CA ILE A 320 0.84 -12.68 10.85
C ILE A 320 -0.64 -12.99 10.54
N GLY A 321 -1.18 -14.09 11.09
CA GLY A 321 -2.58 -14.49 10.92
C GLY A 321 -3.59 -13.71 11.75
N ASN A 322 -3.17 -12.93 12.75
CA ASN A 322 -4.07 -12.17 13.61
C ASN A 322 -4.39 -10.78 13.01
N SER A 323 -5.66 -10.39 12.99
CA SER A 323 -6.14 -9.08 12.52
C SER A 323 -5.74 -7.91 13.43
N GLU A 324 -5.41 -8.18 14.70
CA GLU A 324 -4.90 -7.15 15.63
C GLU A 324 -3.53 -6.61 15.18
N ASN A 325 -2.74 -7.42 14.46
CA ASN A 325 -1.39 -7.08 13.97
C ASN A 325 -1.39 -6.55 12.52
N ASP A 326 -2.55 -6.27 11.93
CA ASP A 326 -2.66 -5.96 10.50
C ASP A 326 -1.83 -4.73 10.08
N LYS A 327 -1.62 -3.76 10.98
CA LYS A 327 -0.83 -2.57 10.66
C LYS A 327 0.65 -2.94 10.53
N GLU A 328 1.23 -3.54 11.56
CA GLU A 328 2.62 -4.00 11.54
C GLU A 328 2.87 -5.00 10.39
N VAL A 329 1.91 -5.89 10.11
CA VAL A 329 1.97 -6.81 8.95
C VAL A 329 1.99 -6.05 7.61
N THR A 330 1.25 -4.96 7.48
CA THR A 330 1.26 -4.09 6.28
C THR A 330 2.58 -3.33 6.20
N ASP A 331 3.04 -2.75 7.31
CA ASP A 331 4.27 -1.97 7.37
C ASP A 331 5.51 -2.84 7.05
N ILE A 332 5.56 -4.09 7.53
CA ILE A 332 6.63 -5.07 7.20
C ILE A 332 6.66 -5.37 5.71
N TYR A 333 5.49 -5.54 5.07
CA TYR A 333 5.40 -5.78 3.64
C TYR A 333 5.84 -4.56 2.82
N ASN A 334 5.44 -3.36 3.23
CA ASN A 334 5.82 -2.10 2.60
C ASN A 334 7.34 -1.88 2.68
N PHE A 335 7.96 -2.16 3.85
CA PHE A 335 9.41 -2.14 4.00
C PHE A 335 10.11 -3.13 3.06
N LEU A 336 9.58 -4.35 2.90
CA LEU A 336 10.12 -5.32 1.94
C LEU A 336 9.99 -4.80 0.50
N GLN A 337 8.86 -4.21 0.10
CA GLN A 337 8.73 -3.63 -1.25
C GLN A 337 9.73 -2.48 -1.48
N ASN A 338 9.92 -1.60 -0.51
CA ASN A 338 10.91 -0.51 -0.58
C ASN A 338 12.37 -1.01 -0.58
N ASN A 339 12.60 -2.29 -0.30
CA ASN A 339 13.91 -2.97 -0.36
C ASN A 339 13.91 -4.13 -1.39
N ASN A 340 12.99 -4.09 -2.36
CA ASN A 340 12.88 -5.02 -3.48
C ASN A 340 13.61 -4.42 -4.69
N ILE A 341 14.79 -4.95 -5.01
CA ILE A 341 15.62 -4.49 -6.13
C ILE A 341 15.48 -5.52 -7.26
N ASP A 342 15.02 -5.09 -8.43
CA ASP A 342 14.87 -5.91 -9.63
C ASP A 342 14.07 -7.23 -9.41
N GLY A 343 13.07 -7.18 -8.51
CA GLY A 343 12.20 -8.31 -8.17
C GLY A 343 12.75 -9.21 -7.04
N ILE A 344 13.87 -8.84 -6.42
CA ILE A 344 14.55 -9.60 -5.36
C ILE A 344 14.65 -8.74 -4.09
N TYR A 345 14.07 -9.22 -2.98
CA TYR A 345 14.29 -8.64 -1.66
C TYR A 345 15.75 -8.81 -1.22
N THR A 346 16.38 -7.77 -0.69
CA THR A 346 17.74 -7.90 -0.15
C THR A 346 17.76 -8.84 1.07
N SER A 347 18.86 -9.57 1.26
CA SER A 347 19.02 -10.48 2.41
C SER A 347 18.92 -9.74 3.76
N GLY A 348 19.40 -8.50 3.81
CA GLY A 348 19.23 -7.62 4.98
C GLY A 348 17.75 -7.32 5.26
N ALA A 349 16.96 -7.02 4.23
CA ALA A 349 15.53 -6.75 4.39
C ALA A 349 14.73 -8.00 4.80
N ILE A 350 15.07 -9.17 4.26
CA ILE A 350 14.50 -10.47 4.71
C ILE A 350 14.81 -10.72 6.19
N SER A 351 16.09 -10.64 6.59
CA SER A 351 16.50 -10.87 7.98
C SER A 351 15.95 -9.82 8.95
N PHE A 352 15.76 -8.59 8.51
CA PHE A 352 15.04 -7.55 9.26
C PHE A 352 13.57 -7.95 9.46
N ALA A 353 12.84 -8.28 8.39
CA ALA A 353 11.43 -8.64 8.48
C ALA A 353 11.21 -9.88 9.38
N GLU A 354 12.02 -10.93 9.21
CA GLU A 354 12.03 -12.10 10.09
C GLU A 354 12.30 -11.74 11.56
N SER A 355 13.19 -10.78 11.81
CA SER A 355 13.52 -10.29 13.17
C SER A 355 12.40 -9.48 13.80
N VAL A 356 11.71 -8.61 13.03
CA VAL A 356 10.50 -7.91 13.48
C VAL A 356 9.46 -8.95 13.89
N ILE A 357 9.12 -9.87 12.98
CA ILE A 357 8.07 -10.89 13.21
C ILE A 357 8.43 -11.80 14.40
N ALA A 358 9.71 -12.12 14.60
CA ALA A 358 10.18 -12.85 15.79
C ALA A 358 9.89 -12.06 17.08
N ALA A 359 10.36 -10.82 17.18
CA ALA A 359 10.16 -9.99 18.37
C ALA A 359 8.69 -9.71 18.65
N SER A 360 7.87 -9.53 17.61
CA SER A 360 6.42 -9.34 17.74
C SER A 360 5.72 -10.60 18.27
N ALA A 361 6.09 -11.78 17.76
CA ALA A 361 5.56 -13.07 18.23
C ALA A 361 6.04 -13.44 19.65
N GLU A 362 7.16 -12.87 20.10
CA GLU A 362 7.69 -13.01 21.47
C GLU A 362 7.15 -11.94 22.45
N GLY A 363 6.51 -10.87 21.95
CA GLY A 363 6.09 -9.73 22.77
C GLY A 363 7.25 -8.84 23.25
N SER A 364 8.43 -8.94 22.62
CA SER A 364 9.60 -8.09 22.88
C SER A 364 9.64 -6.84 21.99
N LEU A 365 8.77 -6.76 20.96
CA LEU A 365 8.58 -5.60 20.10
C LEU A 365 8.03 -4.38 20.86
N ILE A 366 8.68 -3.24 20.67
CA ILE A 366 8.29 -1.89 21.13
C ILE A 366 7.73 -1.09 19.94
N SER A 367 8.28 -1.34 18.74
CA SER A 367 7.93 -0.68 17.49
C SER A 367 8.43 -1.54 16.33
N SER A 368 7.73 -1.54 15.20
CA SER A 368 8.15 -2.20 13.95
C SER A 368 8.89 -1.24 13.01
N PHE A 369 8.41 -0.01 12.89
CA PHE A 369 9.00 1.05 12.08
C PHE A 369 9.08 2.34 12.90
N PRO A 370 10.25 2.65 13.49
CA PRO A 370 11.50 1.87 13.47
C PRO A 370 11.44 0.60 14.36
N PHE A 371 12.31 -0.39 14.14
CA PHE A 371 12.19 -1.73 14.75
C PHE A 371 12.81 -1.82 16.16
N PHE A 372 12.11 -1.37 17.20
CA PHE A 372 12.63 -1.45 18.57
C PHE A 372 12.26 -2.73 19.32
N LYS A 373 13.22 -3.32 20.05
CA LYS A 373 13.04 -4.39 21.06
C LYS A 373 13.95 -4.19 22.27
N TYR A 374 13.48 -4.59 23.45
CA TYR A 374 14.32 -4.71 24.65
C TYR A 374 14.93 -6.13 24.76
N PRO A 375 15.88 -6.38 25.69
CA PRO A 375 16.36 -7.72 25.97
C PRO A 375 15.21 -8.71 26.23
N PRO A 376 15.24 -9.94 25.67
CA PRO A 376 14.12 -10.88 25.78
C PRO A 376 13.74 -11.18 27.24
N ASN A 377 12.43 -11.15 27.53
CA ASN A 377 11.84 -11.32 28.88
C ASN A 377 12.10 -10.18 29.88
N SER A 378 12.65 -9.03 29.45
CA SER A 378 12.64 -7.81 30.26
C SER A 378 11.24 -7.16 30.29
N ASN A 379 11.04 -6.24 31.24
CA ASN A 379 9.80 -5.49 31.45
C ASN A 379 9.98 -3.98 31.23
N PHE A 380 11.03 -3.58 30.50
CA PHE A 380 11.47 -2.19 30.38
C PHE A 380 10.44 -1.26 29.71
N THR A 381 9.59 -1.77 28.80
CA THR A 381 8.44 -1.01 28.23
C THR A 381 7.43 -0.54 29.28
N ILE A 382 7.36 -1.26 30.40
CA ILE A 382 6.42 -0.99 31.51
C ILE A 382 7.12 -0.18 32.61
N GLN A 383 8.45 -0.29 32.73
CA GLN A 383 9.24 0.45 33.72
C GLN A 383 9.66 1.85 33.27
N TYR A 384 9.92 2.04 31.97
CA TYR A 384 10.54 3.26 31.43
C TYR A 384 9.73 3.87 30.25
N PRO A 385 8.48 4.30 30.49
CA PRO A 385 7.60 4.78 29.43
C PRO A 385 8.03 6.10 28.76
N LYS A 386 8.60 7.08 29.48
CA LYS A 386 9.07 8.33 28.87
C LYS A 386 10.31 8.11 28.02
N LEU A 387 11.25 7.29 28.50
CA LEU A 387 12.40 6.82 27.73
C LEU A 387 11.93 6.12 26.44
N THR A 388 10.91 5.26 26.56
CA THR A 388 10.28 4.60 25.41
C THR A 388 9.68 5.60 24.42
N GLU A 389 8.93 6.62 24.88
CA GLU A 389 8.36 7.64 24.00
C GLU A 389 9.44 8.47 23.30
N TYR A 390 10.42 8.97 24.05
CA TYR A 390 11.47 9.84 23.52
C TYR A 390 12.25 9.14 22.41
N LEU A 391 12.67 7.91 22.67
CA LEU A 391 13.46 7.13 21.71
C LEU A 391 12.61 6.76 20.49
N LYS A 392 11.38 6.31 20.68
CA LYS A 392 10.48 5.94 19.57
C LYS A 392 10.10 7.13 18.68
N ASN A 393 9.83 8.31 19.26
CA ASN A 393 9.13 9.41 18.57
C ASN A 393 9.93 10.71 18.41
N LYS A 394 11.05 10.90 19.14
CA LYS A 394 11.80 12.18 19.15
C LYS A 394 13.22 12.04 18.59
N LEU A 395 13.98 11.03 19.03
CA LEU A 395 15.38 10.86 18.62
C LEU A 395 15.58 10.70 17.10
N PRO A 396 14.77 9.93 16.33
CA PRO A 396 14.99 9.73 14.90
C PRO A 396 14.97 11.02 14.06
N ASN A 397 14.24 12.05 14.50
CA ASN A 397 14.17 13.36 13.82
C ASN A 397 15.54 14.08 13.78
N VAL A 398 16.50 13.66 14.61
CA VAL A 398 17.88 14.18 14.60
C VAL A 398 18.62 13.81 13.30
N ALA A 399 18.26 12.69 12.65
CA ALA A 399 18.85 12.26 11.40
C ALA A 399 18.66 13.27 10.25
N ASP A 400 17.68 14.18 10.33
CA ASP A 400 17.45 15.21 9.33
C ASP A 400 18.11 16.56 9.64
N ILE A 401 18.87 16.66 10.73
CA ILE A 401 19.65 17.85 11.09
C ILE A 401 21.03 17.77 10.43
N PRO A 402 21.33 18.52 9.35
CA PRO A 402 22.55 18.30 8.58
C PRO A 402 23.83 18.64 9.35
N LEU A 403 23.74 19.56 10.33
CA LEU A 403 24.87 19.90 11.21
C LEU A 403 25.33 18.69 12.02
N ILE A 404 24.41 17.89 12.55
CA ILE A 404 24.73 16.70 13.35
C ILE A 404 25.30 15.60 12.45
N VAL A 405 24.58 15.24 11.38
CA VAL A 405 25.00 14.18 10.46
C VAL A 405 26.36 14.46 9.82
N ASN A 406 26.62 15.70 9.39
CA ASN A 406 27.90 16.07 8.80
C ASN A 406 29.02 16.11 9.85
N THR A 407 28.73 16.57 11.08
CA THR A 407 29.74 16.59 12.15
C THR A 407 30.21 15.19 12.53
N ILE A 408 29.29 14.22 12.59
CA ILE A 408 29.65 12.81 12.86
C ILE A 408 30.51 12.28 11.69
N ASN A 409 30.13 12.53 10.43
CA ASN A 409 30.92 12.13 9.25
C ASN A 409 32.32 12.77 9.23
N ASP A 410 32.45 14.04 9.65
CA ASP A 410 33.71 14.79 9.80
C ASP A 410 34.58 14.34 10.99
N ILE A 411 34.13 13.38 11.80
CA ILE A 411 34.89 12.76 12.90
C ILE A 411 35.18 11.31 12.55
N THR A 412 34.15 10.48 12.39
CA THR A 412 34.26 9.02 12.31
C THR A 412 34.46 8.47 10.89
N GLY A 413 34.37 9.33 9.86
CA GLY A 413 34.42 8.92 8.45
C GLY A 413 33.22 8.11 7.94
N VAL A 414 32.37 7.58 8.82
CA VAL A 414 31.15 6.83 8.49
C VAL A 414 30.24 7.70 7.62
N SER A 415 29.73 7.15 6.51
CA SER A 415 29.01 7.95 5.51
C SER A 415 27.75 8.61 6.07
N THR A 416 27.39 9.79 5.57
CA THR A 416 26.17 10.51 5.99
C THR A 416 24.88 9.71 5.76
N THR A 417 24.85 8.82 4.75
CA THR A 417 23.77 7.85 4.54
C THR A 417 23.71 6.82 5.66
N GLN A 418 24.87 6.25 6.07
CA GLN A 418 24.94 5.29 7.17
C GLN A 418 24.59 5.96 8.50
N ILE A 419 25.05 7.18 8.77
CA ILE A 419 24.66 7.93 9.98
C ILE A 419 23.16 8.23 9.99
N LYS A 420 22.58 8.66 8.86
CA LYS A 420 21.13 8.86 8.73
C LYS A 420 20.34 7.57 8.96
N PHE A 421 20.88 6.45 8.49
CA PHE A 421 20.34 5.12 8.68
C PHE A 421 20.42 4.72 10.15
N ASP A 422 21.61 4.73 10.77
CA ASP A 422 21.88 4.37 12.18
C ASP A 422 21.07 5.20 13.19
N LEU A 423 20.85 6.48 12.90
CA LEU A 423 20.01 7.38 13.70
C LEU A 423 18.50 7.16 13.48
N GLN A 424 18.08 6.37 12.47
CA GLN A 424 16.82 5.63 12.59
C GLN A 424 17.05 4.50 13.60
N TRP A 425 16.26 4.47 14.68
CA TRP A 425 16.46 3.50 15.76
C TRP A 425 16.49 2.05 15.26
N ASN A 426 17.34 1.23 15.87
CA ASN A 426 17.61 -0.17 15.48
C ASN A 426 18.17 -0.35 14.06
N GLN A 427 18.76 0.69 13.49
CA GLN A 427 19.90 0.51 12.61
C GLN A 427 21.21 0.73 13.38
N GLY A 428 21.22 1.72 14.29
CA GLY A 428 22.29 1.93 15.26
C GLY A 428 22.28 0.96 16.47
N PRO A 429 23.18 1.17 17.44
CA PRO A 429 23.48 0.25 18.54
C PRO A 429 22.33 0.02 19.54
N THR A 430 22.44 -1.07 20.30
CA THR A 430 21.48 -1.49 21.33
C THR A 430 21.62 -0.64 22.59
N ILE A 431 20.53 -0.10 23.14
CA ILE A 431 20.57 0.60 24.43
C ILE A 431 20.42 -0.40 25.58
N GLN A 432 21.41 -0.46 26.48
CA GLN A 432 21.37 -1.28 27.69
C GLN A 432 21.36 -0.38 28.94
N ILE A 433 20.25 -0.42 29.68
CA ILE A 433 20.12 0.27 30.97
C ILE A 433 20.88 -0.51 32.03
N THR A 434 21.84 0.12 32.71
CA THR A 434 22.68 -0.49 33.75
C THR A 434 23.11 0.58 34.75
N GLN A 435 23.62 0.18 35.92
CA GLN A 435 24.30 1.13 36.82
C GLN A 435 25.70 1.44 36.26
N LEU A 436 26.03 2.72 36.09
CA LEU A 436 27.36 3.17 35.62
C LEU A 436 28.32 3.61 36.75
N ASP A 437 27.84 3.77 37.99
CA ASP A 437 28.67 3.98 39.19
C ASP A 437 29.85 3.00 39.27
N ASN A 438 31.06 3.44 38.94
CA ASN A 438 32.29 2.64 38.98
C ASN A 438 32.24 1.39 38.05
N TYR A 439 31.52 1.46 36.93
CA TYR A 439 31.49 0.42 35.90
C TYR A 439 32.88 0.14 35.30
N ALA A 440 33.66 1.20 35.07
CA ALA A 440 35.07 1.16 34.64
C ALA A 440 35.89 2.25 35.35
N ASP A 441 37.23 2.20 35.23
CA ASP A 441 38.18 3.11 35.90
C ASP A 441 37.99 4.60 35.55
N ASN A 442 37.26 4.92 34.47
CA ASN A 442 36.93 6.27 34.01
C ASN A 442 35.49 6.72 34.30
N THR A 443 34.64 5.86 34.89
CA THR A 443 33.22 6.17 35.18
C THR A 443 33.02 6.59 36.64
N ASP A 444 32.10 7.53 36.87
CA ASP A 444 31.76 8.08 38.19
C ASP A 444 30.25 8.35 38.35
N THR A 445 29.84 8.93 39.47
CA THR A 445 28.43 9.24 39.82
C THR A 445 27.79 10.34 38.96
N ASN A 446 28.46 10.83 37.91
CA ASN A 446 27.96 11.80 36.94
C ASN A 446 27.89 11.21 35.52
N THR A 447 28.35 9.97 35.34
CA THR A 447 28.40 9.25 34.07
C THR A 447 26.99 8.79 33.68
N VAL A 448 26.46 9.31 32.57
CA VAL A 448 25.08 9.02 32.11
C VAL A 448 25.05 8.06 30.92
N GLY A 449 26.05 8.13 30.04
CA GLY A 449 26.27 7.17 28.96
C GLY A 449 27.64 6.48 29.12
N ALA A 450 27.82 5.36 28.41
CA ALA A 450 29.15 4.83 28.09
C ALA A 450 29.11 3.85 26.91
N PHE A 451 30.06 3.98 25.99
CA PHE A 451 30.40 2.95 25.00
C PHE A 451 31.56 2.07 25.49
N ASP A 452 31.34 0.75 25.54
CA ASP A 452 32.39 -0.24 25.82
C ASP A 452 32.83 -0.92 24.51
N LYS A 453 34.11 -0.80 24.15
CA LYS A 453 34.72 -1.49 23.00
C LYS A 453 34.70 -3.03 23.17
N GLY A 454 34.48 -3.54 24.39
CA GLY A 454 34.17 -4.94 24.71
C GLY A 454 32.71 -5.37 24.43
N LEU A 455 31.79 -4.43 24.30
CA LEU A 455 30.38 -4.61 23.93
C LEU A 455 30.05 -3.80 22.66
N PRO A 456 30.72 -4.03 21.51
CA PRO A 456 30.81 -3.09 20.39
C PRO A 456 29.50 -2.84 19.59
N ASN A 457 28.36 -3.37 20.05
CA ASN A 457 27.03 -3.12 19.47
C ASN A 457 26.04 -2.54 20.52
N THR A 458 26.56 -2.05 21.65
CA THR A 458 25.76 -1.61 22.81
C THR A 458 26.21 -0.23 23.28
N LEU A 459 25.26 0.68 23.49
CA LEU A 459 25.46 1.87 24.31
C LEU A 459 24.88 1.59 25.70
N LEU A 460 25.66 1.87 26.74
CA LEU A 460 25.19 1.78 28.11
C LEU A 460 24.54 3.11 28.50
N LEU A 461 23.42 3.04 29.22
CA LEU A 461 22.71 4.21 29.75
C LEU A 461 22.48 4.01 31.24
N ASP A 462 22.77 5.04 32.05
CA ASP A 462 22.69 4.91 33.50
C ASP A 462 21.26 4.74 34.02
N ILE A 463 21.10 3.82 34.96
CA ILE A 463 19.80 3.47 35.55
C ILE A 463 19.25 4.55 36.48
N ASP A 464 20.10 5.29 37.20
CA ASP A 464 19.64 6.36 38.09
C ASP A 464 19.30 7.64 37.31
N TYR A 465 19.96 7.87 36.17
CA TYR A 465 19.51 8.85 35.18
C TYR A 465 18.11 8.50 34.62
N VAL A 466 17.91 7.26 34.17
CA VAL A 466 16.60 6.79 33.67
C VAL A 466 15.52 6.85 34.76
N ASN A 467 15.83 6.41 35.98
CA ASN A 467 14.92 6.55 37.13
C ASN A 467 14.57 8.02 37.39
N GLY A 468 15.54 8.93 37.22
CA GLY A 468 15.35 10.37 37.29
C GLY A 468 14.35 10.90 36.27
N LEU A 469 14.53 10.54 34.99
CA LEU A 469 13.65 10.92 33.89
C LEU A 469 12.19 10.51 34.14
N GLU A 470 11.98 9.25 34.50
CA GLU A 470 10.62 8.69 34.70
C GLU A 470 9.92 9.27 35.93
N ASN A 471 10.62 9.39 37.07
CA ASN A 471 9.96 9.58 38.38
C ASN A 471 10.10 10.98 38.98
N ASN A 472 11.15 11.74 38.68
CA ASN A 472 11.57 12.90 39.50
C ASN A 472 11.22 14.27 38.90
N ILE A 473 10.32 14.33 37.91
CA ILE A 473 10.03 15.54 37.15
C ILE A 473 8.58 16.01 37.36
N ASN A 474 8.41 17.30 37.69
CA ASN A 474 7.11 17.94 37.90
C ASN A 474 6.84 19.15 36.97
N GLU A 475 7.84 19.59 36.20
CA GLU A 475 7.77 20.81 35.38
C GLU A 475 8.31 20.52 33.96
N GLN A 476 7.56 20.88 32.92
CA GLN A 476 7.84 20.45 31.53
C GLN A 476 9.26 20.80 31.06
N PHE A 477 9.76 22.00 31.35
CA PHE A 477 11.11 22.41 30.90
C PHE A 477 12.24 21.57 31.51
N GLN A 478 12.01 20.95 32.67
CA GLN A 478 12.96 20.02 33.29
C GLN A 478 12.94 18.67 32.55
N GLU A 479 11.77 18.25 32.07
CA GLU A 479 11.61 17.08 31.20
C GLU A 479 12.27 17.32 29.84
N ASP A 480 11.93 18.41 29.17
CA ASP A 480 12.50 18.79 27.88
C ASP A 480 14.03 18.97 27.97
N GLY A 481 14.54 19.51 29.09
CA GLY A 481 15.98 19.63 29.36
C GLY A 481 16.68 18.29 29.56
N LEU A 482 16.05 17.31 30.23
CA LEU A 482 16.59 15.97 30.39
C LEU A 482 16.44 15.14 29.12
N LEU A 483 15.35 15.27 28.37
CA LEU A 483 15.17 14.65 27.07
C LEU A 483 16.13 15.21 26.01
N PHE A 484 16.43 16.52 26.06
CA PHE A 484 17.49 17.12 25.25
C PHE A 484 18.87 16.54 25.62
N TYR A 485 19.21 16.50 26.92
CA TYR A 485 20.50 15.96 27.38
C TYR A 485 20.68 14.48 27.03
N LEU A 486 19.64 13.66 27.22
CA LEU A 486 19.61 12.26 26.78
C LEU A 486 19.93 12.13 25.29
N GLY A 487 19.38 13.00 24.44
CA GLY A 487 19.70 13.07 23.03
C GLY A 487 21.18 13.36 22.77
N VAL A 488 21.77 14.31 23.50
CA VAL A 488 23.21 14.63 23.38
C VAL A 488 24.07 13.44 23.80
N VAL A 489 23.80 12.83 24.96
CA VAL A 489 24.54 11.65 25.46
C VAL A 489 24.46 10.48 24.47
N LEU A 490 23.28 10.18 23.92
CA LEU A 490 23.16 9.08 22.95
C LEU A 490 23.87 9.35 21.62
N LEU A 491 24.02 10.61 21.22
CA LEU A 491 24.82 11.01 20.06
C LEU A 491 26.32 10.95 20.37
N HIS A 492 26.74 11.38 21.57
CA HIS A 492 28.11 11.26 22.08
C HIS A 492 28.59 9.80 22.03
N GLU A 493 27.85 8.88 22.66
CA GLU A 493 28.21 7.45 22.66
C GLU A 493 28.07 6.80 21.27
N TYR A 494 27.19 7.32 20.41
CA TYR A 494 27.10 6.87 19.01
C TYR A 494 28.33 7.28 18.19
N VAL A 495 28.96 8.43 18.46
CA VAL A 495 30.23 8.81 17.81
C VAL A 495 31.32 7.81 18.18
N HIS A 496 31.45 7.44 19.47
CA HIS A 496 32.40 6.41 19.93
C HIS A 496 32.15 5.03 19.29
N TYR A 497 30.88 4.63 19.14
CA TYR A 497 30.48 3.42 18.42
C TYR A 497 30.87 3.47 16.93
N ALA A 498 30.60 4.60 16.26
CA ALA A 498 30.82 4.77 14.83
C ALA A 498 32.31 4.88 14.47
N ASP A 499 33.13 5.53 15.31
CA ASP A 499 34.58 5.59 15.15
C ASP A 499 35.22 4.19 15.26
N ASN A 500 34.76 3.41 16.25
CA ASN A 500 35.19 2.03 16.46
C ASN A 500 34.78 1.06 15.32
N SER A 501 34.01 1.51 14.33
CA SER A 501 33.47 0.63 13.27
C SER A 501 34.47 0.21 12.19
N ASP A 502 35.47 1.05 11.86
CA ASP A 502 36.53 0.70 10.89
C ASP A 502 37.85 0.24 11.55
N GLY A 503 37.99 0.51 12.86
CA GLY A 503 39.15 0.15 13.68
C GLY A 503 40.27 1.18 13.70
N ILE A 504 40.04 2.41 13.22
CA ILE A 504 41.01 3.53 13.21
C ILE A 504 40.58 4.59 14.22
N ASP A 505 40.98 4.37 15.48
CA ASP A 505 40.83 5.27 16.64
C ASP A 505 41.15 6.75 16.27
N TYR A 506 40.14 7.63 16.29
CA TYR A 506 40.35 9.08 16.18
C TYR A 506 41.07 9.61 17.45
N PRO A 507 41.96 10.61 17.34
CA PRO A 507 42.80 11.01 18.48
C PRO A 507 42.18 12.10 19.38
N GLY A 508 41.41 11.71 20.40
CA GLY A 508 40.94 12.66 21.41
C GLY A 508 39.94 12.12 22.43
N GLU A 509 38.81 12.83 22.51
CA GLU A 509 37.55 12.44 23.13
C GLU A 509 36.49 12.87 22.10
N GLU A 510 35.97 11.90 21.35
CA GLU A 510 35.30 12.15 20.08
C GLU A 510 33.89 12.72 20.28
N GLY A 511 33.24 12.36 21.40
CA GLY A 511 31.95 12.86 21.82
C GLY A 511 32.01 14.33 22.27
N GLU A 512 33.02 14.71 23.08
CA GLU A 512 33.28 16.12 23.40
C GLU A 512 33.53 16.93 22.13
N ILE A 513 34.33 16.41 21.19
CA ILE A 513 34.63 17.07 19.92
C ILE A 513 33.37 17.25 19.07
N PHE A 514 32.47 16.27 19.06
CA PHE A 514 31.15 16.37 18.45
C PHE A 514 30.29 17.47 19.11
N GLU A 515 30.21 17.50 20.44
CA GLU A 515 29.40 18.48 21.18
C GLU A 515 29.90 19.92 21.00
N PHE A 516 31.21 20.14 21.08
CA PHE A 516 31.81 21.46 20.80
C PHE A 516 31.57 21.92 19.35
N ARG A 517 31.43 21.01 18.38
CA ARG A 517 31.12 21.35 16.97
C ARG A 517 29.62 21.62 16.74
N VAL A 518 28.72 20.88 17.37
CA VAL A 518 27.26 21.01 17.17
C VAL A 518 26.63 22.08 18.07
N TYR A 519 26.96 22.09 19.35
CA TYR A 519 26.32 22.94 20.37
C TYR A 519 27.19 24.13 20.78
N GLY A 520 28.51 24.02 20.65
CA GLY A 520 29.48 25.08 20.96
C GLY A 520 30.12 24.97 22.36
N GLU A 521 29.66 24.03 23.18
CA GLU A 521 30.17 23.69 24.51
C GLU A 521 29.94 22.20 24.79
N ASN A 522 30.72 21.61 25.70
CA ASN A 522 30.40 20.32 26.32
C ASN A 522 29.11 20.49 27.17
N ILE A 523 28.13 19.64 26.93
CA ILE A 523 26.79 19.69 27.50
C ILE A 523 26.71 18.82 28.74
N ASN A 524 26.04 19.33 29.76
CA ASN A 524 25.69 18.60 30.97
C ASN A 524 24.23 18.91 31.32
N THR A 525 23.68 18.22 32.33
CA THR A 525 22.29 18.42 32.80
C THR A 525 21.91 19.88 33.06
N SER A 526 22.85 20.71 33.53
CA SER A 526 22.59 22.12 33.83
C SER A 526 22.66 23.02 32.59
N THR A 527 23.61 22.81 31.68
CA THR A 527 23.67 23.60 30.42
C THR A 527 22.56 23.19 29.46
N ALA A 528 22.18 21.91 29.42
CA ALA A 528 21.00 21.41 28.71
C ALA A 528 19.70 22.11 29.14
N GLN A 529 19.41 22.12 30.46
CA GLN A 529 18.24 22.83 31.00
C GLN A 529 18.30 24.33 30.74
N TRP A 530 19.49 24.96 30.84
CA TRP A 530 19.66 26.37 30.55
C TRP A 530 19.40 26.71 29.06
N LEU A 531 19.88 25.88 28.14
CA LEU A 531 19.65 26.05 26.70
C LEU A 531 18.16 25.96 26.35
N ILE A 532 17.44 24.96 26.87
CA ILE A 532 15.98 24.87 26.69
C ILE A 532 15.28 26.13 27.23
N LEU A 533 15.61 26.55 28.46
CA LEU A 533 14.99 27.70 29.13
C LEU A 533 15.29 29.09 28.53
N ASN A 534 16.34 29.25 27.71
CA ASN A 534 16.78 30.58 27.22
C ASN A 534 16.82 30.69 25.69
N LYS A 535 16.56 29.60 24.95
CA LYS A 535 16.67 29.53 23.49
C LYS A 535 15.41 28.95 22.81
N TYR A 536 14.56 28.24 23.55
CA TYR A 536 13.37 27.56 23.02
C TYR A 536 12.08 27.87 23.82
N TYR A 537 12.20 28.38 25.04
CA TYR A 537 11.16 29.06 25.83
C TYR A 537 11.39 30.57 25.89
#